data_AF-A0A085ZGW5-F1
#
_entry.id   AF-A0A085ZGW5-F1
#
_cell.length_a   1.000
_cell.length_b   1.000
_cell.length_c   1.000
_cell.angle_alpha   90.00
_cell.angle_beta   90.00
_cell.angle_gamma   90.00
#
_symmetry.space_group_name_H-M   'P 1'
#
loop_
_entity.id
_entity.type
_entity.pdbx_description
1 polymer ?
#
loop_
_entity_poly.entity_id
_entity_poly.type
_entity_poly.pdbx_seq_one_letter_code
_entity_poly.pdbx_strand_id
1 'polypeptide(L)'
;MTQEEFVEKIHIYTRNARNLIEGNGGYNIRRGMAHVTSGYVEDLFALYLATKINRMDLQYLVDKVTSIRFSKNGKATTFKPDLSIINSDNVLTHYFDLKTNLGWNRDLDSYLKSKNEFINKIKGKAAWIYFEKENIQGIQISEKLKYKMVVIYGWNINKQQMEENIRLASEYENVELFVLNNLDENRSLVLGNRDFERLHVETLNLCN
;
A
#
# COMPACT_ATOMS: atom_id res chain seq x y z
N MET A 1 -15.36 -6.71 5.82
CA MET A 1 -14.32 -6.88 6.86
C MET A 1 -14.28 -5.60 7.70
N THR A 2 -14.27 -5.71 9.03
CA THR A 2 -14.07 -4.55 9.91
C THR A 2 -12.59 -4.18 10.01
N GLN A 3 -12.28 -3.04 10.65
CA GLN A 3 -10.89 -2.60 10.86
C GLN A 3 -10.17 -3.53 11.84
N GLU A 4 -10.88 -3.95 12.87
CA GLU A 4 -10.44 -4.88 13.91
C GLU A 4 -10.12 -6.24 13.29
N GLU A 5 -11.03 -6.79 12.48
CA GLU A 5 -10.82 -8.07 11.78
C GLU A 5 -9.61 -8.02 10.84
N PHE A 6 -9.44 -6.92 10.12
CA PHE A 6 -8.30 -6.72 9.23
C PHE A 6 -6.98 -6.76 10.01
N VAL A 7 -6.88 -5.96 11.06
CA VAL A 7 -5.70 -5.89 11.93
C VAL A 7 -5.41 -7.22 12.63
N GLU A 8 -6.44 -7.87 13.16
CA GLU A 8 -6.31 -9.13 13.87
C GLU A 8 -5.78 -10.23 12.94
N LYS A 9 -6.31 -10.32 11.72
CA LYS A 9 -5.84 -11.27 10.69
C LYS A 9 -4.38 -11.05 10.33
N ILE A 10 -3.90 -9.81 10.22
CA ILE A 10 -2.47 -9.53 10.03
C ILE A 10 -1.68 -9.99 11.25
N HIS A 11 -2.12 -9.63 12.46
CA HIS A 11 -1.41 -9.95 13.69
C HIS A 11 -1.25 -11.46 13.91
N ILE A 12 -2.31 -12.24 13.67
CA ILE A 12 -2.27 -13.71 13.73
C ILE A 12 -1.28 -14.26 12.69
N TYR A 13 -1.36 -13.80 11.44
CA TYR A 13 -0.48 -14.29 10.37
C TYR A 13 0.99 -13.97 10.66
N THR A 14 1.31 -12.74 11.06
CA THR A 14 2.68 -12.33 11.41
C THR A 14 3.23 -13.08 12.62
N ARG A 15 2.38 -13.42 13.60
CA ARG A 15 2.79 -14.25 14.74
C ARG A 15 3.15 -15.67 14.29
N ASN A 16 2.30 -16.28 13.46
CA ASN A 16 2.51 -17.63 12.93
C ASN A 16 3.72 -17.70 12.00
N ALA A 17 4.05 -16.61 11.29
CA ALA A 17 5.23 -16.52 10.45
C ALA A 17 6.56 -16.69 11.24
N ARG A 18 6.56 -16.64 12.58
CA ARG A 18 7.76 -16.94 13.39
C ARG A 18 7.99 -18.45 13.59
N ASN A 19 6.98 -19.28 13.30
CA ASN A 19 7.07 -20.73 13.44
C ASN A 19 7.89 -21.33 12.29
N LEU A 20 8.38 -22.55 12.48
CA LEU A 20 8.97 -23.35 11.41
C LEU A 20 7.82 -23.93 10.57
N ILE A 21 7.81 -23.70 9.25
CA ILE A 21 6.78 -24.25 8.34
C ILE A 21 6.70 -25.77 8.44
N GLU A 22 7.85 -26.45 8.43
CA GLU A 22 7.95 -27.92 8.49
C GLU A 22 8.06 -28.46 9.93
N GLY A 23 7.85 -27.61 10.94
CA GLY A 23 8.16 -27.94 12.33
C GLY A 23 9.67 -28.15 12.58
N ASN A 24 10.01 -28.73 13.73
CA ASN A 24 11.40 -29.01 14.10
C ASN A 24 11.81 -30.49 13.98
N GLY A 25 10.88 -31.39 13.63
CA GLY A 25 11.13 -32.83 13.52
C GLY A 25 11.67 -33.49 14.80
N GLY A 26 11.46 -32.89 15.98
CA GLY A 26 12.05 -33.35 17.24
C GLY A 26 13.48 -32.86 17.51
N TYR A 27 14.07 -32.10 16.58
CA TYR A 27 15.40 -31.49 16.74
C TYR A 27 15.33 -30.10 17.42
N ASN A 28 16.47 -29.62 17.93
CA ASN A 28 16.59 -28.28 18.50
C ASN A 28 16.77 -27.20 17.42
N ILE A 29 15.76 -27.04 16.56
CA ILE A 29 15.73 -26.03 15.50
C ILE A 29 14.93 -24.83 15.98
N ARG A 30 15.49 -23.63 15.80
CA ARG A 30 14.81 -22.36 16.08
C ARG A 30 14.99 -21.41 14.89
N ARG A 31 13.97 -20.60 14.65
CA ARG A 31 13.98 -19.56 13.62
C ARG A 31 14.36 -18.22 14.26
N GLY A 32 15.34 -17.54 13.67
CA GLY A 32 15.75 -16.20 14.11
C GLY A 32 14.84 -15.07 13.59
N MET A 33 14.26 -15.24 12.40
CA MET A 33 13.44 -14.20 11.74
C MET A 33 12.16 -14.78 11.15
N ALA A 34 11.06 -14.03 11.23
CA ALA A 34 9.79 -14.44 10.65
C ALA A 34 9.88 -14.68 9.13
N HIS A 35 9.01 -15.54 8.60
CA HIS A 35 8.74 -15.69 7.19
C HIS A 35 8.23 -14.37 6.57
N VAL A 36 8.41 -14.22 5.25
CA VAL A 36 7.90 -13.06 4.50
C VAL A 36 6.38 -13.03 4.61
N THR A 37 5.83 -11.86 4.97
CA THR A 37 4.39 -11.66 5.17
C THR A 37 3.77 -10.64 4.22
N SER A 38 4.56 -9.96 3.39
CA SER A 38 4.10 -8.83 2.57
C SER A 38 2.96 -9.22 1.64
N GLY A 39 3.09 -10.29 0.84
CA GLY A 39 2.05 -10.72 -0.10
C GLY A 39 0.70 -11.00 0.58
N TYR A 40 0.71 -11.66 1.74
CA TYR A 40 -0.53 -11.88 2.51
C TYR A 40 -1.17 -10.56 2.96
N VAL A 41 -0.36 -9.59 3.39
CA VAL A 41 -0.85 -8.27 3.82
C VAL A 41 -1.44 -7.50 2.64
N GLU A 42 -0.80 -7.58 1.47
CA GLU A 42 -1.26 -6.95 0.22
C GLU A 42 -2.63 -7.52 -0.22
N ASP A 43 -2.76 -8.84 -0.27
CA ASP A 43 -4.02 -9.54 -0.60
C ASP A 43 -5.14 -9.18 0.39
N LEU A 44 -4.82 -9.22 1.68
CA LEU A 44 -5.79 -8.94 2.73
C LEU A 44 -6.23 -7.48 2.71
N PHE A 45 -5.32 -6.55 2.39
CA PHE A 45 -5.64 -5.12 2.28
C PHE A 45 -6.55 -4.84 1.09
N ALA A 46 -6.32 -5.50 -0.05
CA ALA A 46 -7.21 -5.41 -1.20
C ALA A 46 -8.62 -5.90 -0.85
N LEU A 47 -8.73 -7.04 -0.17
CA LEU A 47 -10.02 -7.56 0.29
C LEU A 47 -10.69 -6.62 1.31
N TYR A 48 -9.93 -6.07 2.26
CA TYR A 48 -10.45 -5.09 3.22
C TYR A 48 -11.06 -3.89 2.49
N LEU A 49 -10.30 -3.24 1.60
CA LEU A 49 -10.78 -2.08 0.86
C LEU A 49 -11.99 -2.43 -0.03
N ALA A 50 -11.94 -3.52 -0.77
CA ALA A 50 -13.03 -3.96 -1.63
C ALA A 50 -14.32 -4.18 -0.83
N THR A 51 -14.24 -4.84 0.34
CA THR A 51 -15.43 -5.07 1.19
C THR A 51 -15.95 -3.78 1.84
N LYS A 52 -15.08 -2.81 2.12
CA LYS A 52 -15.49 -1.50 2.67
C LYS A 52 -16.13 -0.61 1.64
N ILE A 53 -15.60 -0.58 0.41
CA ILE A 53 -16.10 0.25 -0.69
C ILE A 53 -17.37 -0.36 -1.29
N ASN A 54 -17.46 -1.68 -1.34
CA ASN A 54 -18.62 -2.44 -1.80
C ASN A 54 -19.10 -2.03 -3.22
N ARG A 55 -18.14 -1.85 -4.14
CA ARG A 55 -18.38 -1.54 -5.57
C ARG A 55 -17.77 -2.64 -6.43
N MET A 56 -18.63 -3.38 -7.12
CA MET A 56 -18.24 -4.54 -7.93
C MET A 56 -17.69 -4.17 -9.32
N ASP A 57 -17.91 -2.93 -9.75
CA ASP A 57 -17.42 -2.38 -11.01
C ASP A 57 -15.95 -1.92 -10.94
N LEU A 58 -15.37 -1.86 -9.75
CA LEU A 58 -13.96 -1.53 -9.55
C LEU A 58 -13.08 -2.75 -9.73
N GLN A 59 -11.93 -2.55 -10.36
CA GLN A 59 -10.90 -3.56 -10.52
C GLN A 59 -9.76 -3.30 -9.53
N TYR A 60 -9.51 -4.27 -8.64
CA TYR A 60 -8.42 -4.25 -7.67
C TYR A 60 -7.26 -5.09 -8.18
N LEU A 61 -6.10 -4.47 -8.38
CA LEU A 61 -4.90 -5.12 -8.91
C LEU A 61 -3.82 -5.17 -7.84
N VAL A 62 -3.61 -6.36 -7.27
CA VAL A 62 -2.57 -6.63 -6.28
C VAL A 62 -1.26 -6.94 -6.97
N ASP A 63 -0.17 -6.30 -6.52
CA ASP A 63 1.20 -6.48 -7.01
C ASP A 63 1.35 -6.47 -8.56
N LYS A 64 0.58 -5.61 -9.24
CA LYS A 64 0.50 -5.62 -10.71
C LYS A 64 1.34 -4.52 -11.36
N VAL A 65 2.17 -4.92 -12.32
CA VAL A 65 3.01 -4.00 -13.09
C VAL A 65 2.16 -3.22 -14.09
N THR A 66 2.28 -1.89 -14.02
CA THR A 66 1.76 -0.95 -15.00
C THR A 66 2.91 -0.35 -15.79
N SER A 67 2.74 -0.22 -17.10
CA SER A 67 3.73 0.30 -18.04
C SER A 67 3.27 1.61 -18.65
N ILE A 68 4.18 2.55 -18.81
CA ILE A 68 3.93 3.85 -19.43
C ILE A 68 5.08 4.24 -20.37
N ARG A 69 4.78 4.95 -21.45
CA ARG A 69 5.76 5.57 -22.35
C ARG A 69 5.60 7.07 -22.34
N PHE A 70 6.69 7.79 -22.10
CA PHE A 70 6.72 9.25 -22.14
C PHE A 70 6.97 9.81 -23.55
N SER A 71 7.39 8.96 -24.49
CA SER A 71 7.54 9.30 -25.90
C SER A 71 7.23 8.09 -26.78
N LYS A 72 6.81 8.33 -28.03
CA LYS A 72 6.35 7.28 -28.97
C LYS A 72 7.35 6.13 -29.12
N ASN A 73 8.64 6.46 -29.17
CA ASN A 73 9.75 5.51 -29.35
C ASN A 73 10.60 5.34 -28.09
N GLY A 74 10.16 5.87 -26.95
CA GLY A 74 10.90 5.75 -25.68
C GLY A 74 10.80 4.36 -25.08
N LYS A 75 11.78 4.02 -24.24
CA LYS A 75 11.70 2.83 -23.37
C LYS A 75 10.51 3.01 -22.42
N ALA A 76 9.72 1.95 -22.24
CA ALA A 76 8.65 1.97 -21.26
C ALA A 76 9.23 2.08 -19.83
N THR A 77 8.68 2.98 -19.04
CA THR A 77 8.88 3.01 -17.59
C THR A 77 7.79 2.16 -16.96
N THR A 78 8.17 1.36 -15.96
CA THR A 78 7.24 0.49 -15.25
C THR A 78 7.15 0.89 -13.79
N PHE A 79 5.98 0.68 -13.20
CA PHE A 79 5.76 0.82 -11.77
C PHE A 79 4.83 -0.30 -11.31
N LYS A 80 4.99 -0.69 -10.04
CA LYS A 80 4.28 -1.80 -9.44
C LYS A 80 3.83 -1.35 -8.05
N PRO A 81 2.63 -0.77 -7.92
CA PRO A 81 2.00 -0.54 -6.63
C PRO A 81 1.67 -1.89 -5.99
N ASP A 82 1.67 -1.93 -4.67
CA ASP A 82 1.22 -3.11 -3.92
C ASP A 82 -0.28 -3.35 -4.15
N LEU A 83 -1.04 -2.26 -4.30
CA LEU A 83 -2.43 -2.29 -4.78
C LEU A 83 -2.72 -1.08 -5.68
N SER A 84 -3.33 -1.35 -6.84
CA SER A 84 -3.96 -0.32 -7.68
C SER A 84 -5.46 -0.54 -7.76
N ILE A 85 -6.22 0.55 -7.95
CA ILE A 85 -7.66 0.48 -8.24
C ILE A 85 -7.91 1.17 -9.58
N ILE A 86 -8.64 0.49 -10.45
CA ILE A 86 -9.12 0.99 -11.74
C ILE A 86 -10.64 1.07 -11.68
N ASN A 87 -11.22 2.19 -12.11
CA ASN A 87 -12.67 2.37 -12.16
C ASN A 87 -13.28 1.80 -13.45
N SER A 88 -14.61 1.87 -13.58
CA SER A 88 -15.35 1.36 -14.74
C SER A 88 -14.93 1.99 -16.08
N ASP A 89 -14.33 3.17 -16.06
CA ASP A 89 -13.88 3.91 -17.24
C ASP A 89 -12.41 3.62 -17.62
N ASN A 90 -11.82 2.55 -17.05
CA ASN A 90 -10.41 2.20 -17.21
C ASN A 90 -9.44 3.30 -16.74
N VAL A 91 -9.82 4.07 -15.71
CA VAL A 91 -8.94 5.06 -15.08
C VAL A 91 -8.28 4.47 -13.83
N LEU A 92 -6.95 4.50 -13.77
CA LEU A 92 -6.19 4.19 -12.55
C LEU A 92 -6.34 5.37 -11.58
N THR A 93 -7.11 5.14 -10.52
CA THR A 93 -7.49 6.15 -9.53
C THR A 93 -6.66 6.07 -8.26
N HIS A 94 -6.08 4.89 -7.98
CA HIS A 94 -5.36 4.63 -6.74
C HIS A 94 -4.02 3.95 -6.97
N TYR A 95 -3.01 4.41 -6.22
CA TYR A 95 -1.69 3.80 -6.07
C TYR A 95 -1.44 3.66 -4.57
N PHE A 96 -1.52 2.43 -4.06
CA PHE A 96 -1.15 2.11 -2.68
C PHE A 96 0.20 1.40 -2.62
N ASP A 97 1.01 1.77 -1.65
CA ASP A 97 2.26 1.10 -1.28
C ASP A 97 2.20 0.82 0.22
N LEU A 98 2.22 -0.46 0.55
CA LEU A 98 2.10 -0.96 1.91
C LEU A 98 3.48 -1.06 2.55
N LYS A 99 3.52 -0.71 3.83
CA LYS A 99 4.70 -0.89 4.67
C LYS A 99 4.24 -1.53 5.98
N THR A 100 4.77 -2.71 6.27
CA THR A 100 4.41 -3.40 7.51
C THR A 100 4.80 -2.57 8.74
N ASN A 101 5.91 -1.85 8.68
CA ASN A 101 6.34 -0.92 9.72
C ASN A 101 7.15 0.24 9.13
N LEU A 102 7.62 1.20 9.95
CA LEU A 102 8.38 2.39 9.51
C LEU A 102 9.90 2.27 9.64
N GLY A 103 10.42 1.10 9.98
CA GLY A 103 11.85 0.90 10.24
C GLY A 103 12.70 0.68 8.99
N TRP A 104 12.07 0.79 7.81
CA TRP A 104 12.62 0.34 6.55
C TRP A 104 13.43 1.42 5.82
N ASN A 105 13.23 2.71 6.11
CA ASN A 105 13.93 3.80 5.41
C ASN A 105 14.58 4.80 6.37
N ARG A 106 15.88 5.02 6.19
CA ARG A 106 16.65 6.02 6.94
C ARG A 106 16.55 7.43 6.34
N ASP A 107 16.15 7.53 5.07
CA ASP A 107 15.96 8.79 4.33
C ASP A 107 14.56 8.81 3.71
N LEU A 108 13.57 9.03 4.57
CA LEU A 108 12.17 9.08 4.14
C LEU A 108 11.91 10.27 3.21
N ASP A 109 12.53 11.42 3.47
CA ASP A 109 12.30 12.64 2.70
C ASP A 109 12.66 12.47 1.22
N SER A 110 13.89 12.04 0.92
CA SER A 110 14.31 11.78 -0.47
C SER A 110 13.41 10.76 -1.17
N TYR A 111 12.94 9.75 -0.43
CA TYR A 111 12.02 8.75 -0.96
C TYR A 111 10.67 9.37 -1.32
N LEU A 112 10.06 10.15 -0.41
CA LEU A 112 8.77 10.80 -0.65
C LEU A 112 8.87 11.83 -1.77
N LYS A 113 9.96 12.59 -1.84
CA LYS A 113 10.27 13.48 -2.98
C LYS A 113 10.26 12.74 -4.31
N SER A 114 10.96 11.62 -4.38
CA SER A 114 11.03 10.81 -5.60
C SER A 114 9.65 10.29 -6.03
N LYS A 115 8.82 9.91 -5.06
CA LYS A 115 7.44 9.46 -5.32
C LYS A 115 6.56 10.61 -5.78
N ASN A 116 6.66 11.77 -5.15
CA ASN A 116 5.94 12.97 -5.57
C ASN A 116 6.26 13.35 -7.02
N GLU A 117 7.55 13.43 -7.36
CA GLU A 117 8.00 13.73 -8.72
C GLU A 117 7.56 12.67 -9.73
N PHE A 118 7.59 11.39 -9.34
CA PHE A 118 7.13 10.30 -10.19
C PHE A 118 5.63 10.42 -10.48
N ILE A 119 4.80 10.66 -9.45
CA ILE A 119 3.36 10.84 -9.62
C ILE A 119 3.08 12.05 -10.53
N ASN A 120 3.76 13.18 -10.31
CA ASN A 120 3.65 14.37 -11.18
C ASN A 120 3.97 14.06 -12.65
N LYS A 121 4.91 13.14 -12.91
CA LYS A 121 5.26 12.74 -14.27
C LYS A 121 4.21 11.85 -14.93
N ILE A 122 3.43 11.06 -14.18
CA ILE A 122 2.54 10.03 -14.75
C ILE A 122 1.06 10.43 -14.78
N LYS A 123 0.63 11.40 -13.96
CA LYS A 123 -0.75 11.92 -13.99
C LYS A 123 -1.20 12.31 -15.40
N GLY A 124 -2.44 11.99 -15.73
CA GLY A 124 -3.03 12.37 -17.01
C GLY A 124 -2.52 11.60 -18.23
N LYS A 125 -1.67 10.59 -18.04
CA LYS A 125 -1.09 9.85 -19.16
C LYS A 125 -1.79 8.52 -19.39
N ALA A 126 -1.79 8.09 -20.65
CA ALA A 126 -2.15 6.74 -21.02
C ALA A 126 -1.06 5.75 -20.58
N ALA A 127 -1.49 4.59 -20.08
CA ALA A 127 -0.65 3.50 -19.65
C ALA A 127 -1.29 2.17 -20.05
N TRP A 128 -0.60 1.06 -19.79
CA TRP A 128 -1.16 -0.26 -20.05
C TRP A 128 -0.68 -1.30 -19.04
N ILE A 129 -1.49 -2.34 -18.88
CA ILE A 129 -1.25 -3.45 -17.98
C ILE A 129 -1.27 -4.74 -18.79
N TYR A 130 -0.22 -5.53 -18.65
CA TYR A 130 -0.12 -6.87 -19.24
C TYR A 130 -0.60 -7.91 -18.24
N PHE A 131 -1.65 -8.64 -18.55
CA PHE A 131 -2.11 -9.76 -17.72
C PHE A 131 -1.42 -11.05 -18.13
N GLU A 132 -1.59 -11.44 -19.38
CA GLU A 132 -1.03 -12.63 -20.02
C GLU A 132 -0.72 -12.31 -21.49
N LYS A 133 0.02 -13.18 -22.19
CA LYS A 133 0.64 -12.97 -23.53
C LYS A 133 0.02 -11.88 -24.40
N GLU A 134 -1.29 -11.98 -24.69
CA GLU A 134 -2.01 -11.07 -25.58
C GLU A 134 -3.09 -10.21 -24.88
N ASN A 135 -3.27 -10.40 -23.57
CA ASN A 135 -4.24 -9.63 -22.78
C ASN A 135 -3.59 -8.34 -22.25
N ILE A 136 -3.76 -7.27 -23.03
CA ILE A 136 -3.29 -5.92 -22.72
C ILE A 136 -4.50 -5.05 -22.42
N GLN A 137 -4.57 -4.51 -21.21
CA GLN A 137 -5.56 -3.51 -20.84
C GLN A 137 -4.94 -2.12 -20.98
N GLY A 138 -5.48 -1.30 -21.88
CA GLY A 138 -5.17 0.13 -21.94
C GLY A 138 -5.93 0.87 -20.83
N ILE A 139 -5.23 1.78 -20.16
CA ILE A 139 -5.80 2.57 -19.06
C ILE A 139 -5.37 4.04 -19.16
N GLN A 140 -6.12 4.91 -18.51
CA GLN A 140 -5.76 6.30 -18.29
C GLN A 140 -5.35 6.51 -16.83
N ILE A 141 -4.31 7.29 -16.56
CA ILE A 141 -3.93 7.64 -15.19
C ILE A 141 -4.68 8.90 -14.77
N SER A 142 -5.33 8.85 -13.60
CA SER A 142 -6.07 10.00 -13.05
C SER A 142 -5.17 11.22 -12.84
N GLU A 143 -5.66 12.41 -13.19
CA GLU A 143 -5.01 13.70 -12.85
C GLU A 143 -4.92 13.92 -11.32
N LYS A 144 -5.85 13.31 -10.59
CA LYS A 144 -5.92 13.39 -9.13
C LYS A 144 -5.13 12.27 -8.44
N LEU A 145 -4.39 11.43 -9.20
CA LEU A 145 -3.64 10.32 -8.62
C LEU A 145 -2.71 10.82 -7.51
N LYS A 146 -2.64 10.08 -6.41
CA LYS A 146 -1.64 10.29 -5.35
C LYS A 146 -0.99 8.96 -5.01
N TYR A 147 0.27 9.03 -4.60
CA TYR A 147 0.98 7.92 -3.98
C TYR A 147 0.54 7.81 -2.52
N LYS A 148 -0.16 6.73 -2.18
CA LYS A 148 -0.69 6.47 -0.84
C LYS A 148 0.18 5.44 -0.13
N MET A 149 1.03 5.90 0.78
CA MET A 149 1.81 5.03 1.67
C MET A 149 0.95 4.60 2.85
N VAL A 150 0.71 3.29 2.98
CA VAL A 150 -0.09 2.72 4.06
C VAL A 150 0.81 1.92 5.00
N VAL A 151 1.01 2.45 6.19
CA VAL A 151 1.78 1.83 7.26
C VAL A 151 0.85 1.02 8.14
N ILE A 152 1.07 -0.29 8.23
CA ILE A 152 0.28 -1.16 9.11
C ILE A 152 0.62 -0.89 10.57
N TYR A 153 1.91 -0.85 10.93
CA TYR A 153 2.37 -0.67 12.30
C TYR A 153 3.34 0.51 12.45
N GLY A 154 2.90 1.58 13.09
CA GLY A 154 3.70 2.79 13.34
C GLY A 154 4.65 2.73 14.54
N TRP A 155 4.56 1.68 15.35
CA TRP A 155 5.11 1.68 16.72
C TRP A 155 6.61 1.39 16.85
N ASN A 156 7.25 1.02 15.75
CA ASN A 156 8.65 0.62 15.75
C ASN A 156 9.61 1.83 15.64
N ILE A 157 9.08 3.05 15.60
CA ILE A 157 9.79 4.32 15.66
C ILE A 157 9.27 5.14 16.85
N ASN A 158 10.05 6.10 17.32
CA ASN A 158 9.62 6.96 18.42
C ASN A 158 8.58 8.02 17.94
N LYS A 159 7.85 8.62 18.88
CA LYS A 159 6.79 9.60 18.59
C LYS A 159 7.29 10.82 17.79
N GLN A 160 8.45 11.36 18.15
CA GLN A 160 9.03 12.52 17.45
C GLN A 160 9.35 12.19 15.99
N GLN A 161 9.91 11.00 15.73
CA GLN A 161 10.19 10.52 14.39
C GLN A 161 8.90 10.26 13.59
N MET A 162 7.84 9.78 14.24
CA MET A 162 6.54 9.63 13.62
C MET A 162 5.95 10.98 13.20
N GLU A 163 5.97 11.97 14.10
CA GLU A 163 5.49 13.33 13.83
C GLU A 163 6.28 13.99 12.69
N GLU A 164 7.60 13.80 12.68
CA GLU A 164 8.48 14.24 11.60
C GLU A 164 8.09 13.59 10.26
N ASN A 165 7.91 12.27 10.23
CA ASN A 165 7.51 11.55 9.03
C ASN A 165 6.16 12.01 8.49
N ILE A 166 5.19 12.28 9.37
CA ILE A 166 3.88 12.83 9.00
C ILE A 166 4.02 14.24 8.44
N ARG A 167 4.85 15.09 9.05
CA ARG A 167 5.12 16.45 8.56
C ARG A 167 5.75 16.41 7.17
N LEU A 168 6.82 15.65 6.99
CA LEU A 168 7.51 15.50 5.70
C LEU A 168 6.55 15.00 4.61
N ALA A 169 5.70 14.01 4.92
CA ALA A 169 4.70 13.55 3.96
C ALA A 169 3.71 14.64 3.54
N SER A 170 3.35 15.55 4.44
CA SER A 170 2.44 16.66 4.14
C SER A 170 3.06 17.77 3.27
N GLU A 171 4.39 17.82 3.14
CA GLU A 171 5.10 18.78 2.28
C GLU A 171 4.97 18.43 0.78
N TYR A 172 4.58 17.19 0.46
CA TYR A 172 4.47 16.69 -0.92
C TYR A 172 3.01 16.53 -1.35
N GLU A 173 2.56 17.36 -2.30
CA GLU A 173 1.17 17.41 -2.78
C GLU A 173 0.59 16.08 -3.29
N ASN A 174 1.45 15.18 -3.80
CA ASN A 174 1.03 13.90 -4.38
C ASN A 174 1.31 12.70 -3.48
N VAL A 175 1.60 12.93 -2.21
CA VAL A 175 1.91 11.89 -1.23
C VAL A 175 0.88 11.94 -0.12
N GLU A 176 0.41 10.77 0.29
CA GLU A 176 -0.40 10.61 1.49
C GLU A 176 0.16 9.47 2.34
N LEU A 177 0.36 9.74 3.62
CA LEU A 177 0.77 8.75 4.60
C LEU A 177 -0.42 8.38 5.47
N PHE A 178 -0.70 7.10 5.62
CA PHE A 178 -1.71 6.54 6.51
C PHE A 178 -1.03 5.60 7.50
N VAL A 179 -1.30 5.75 8.80
CA VAL A 179 -0.79 4.86 9.85
C VAL A 179 -1.98 4.18 10.52
N LEU A 180 -2.21 2.92 10.14
CA LEU A 180 -3.42 2.20 10.51
C LEU A 180 -3.42 1.74 11.97
N ASN A 181 -2.25 1.52 12.55
CA ASN A 181 -2.12 0.96 13.88
C ASN A 181 -0.87 1.53 14.58
N ASN A 182 -1.04 2.05 15.78
CA ASN A 182 0.04 2.68 16.54
C ASN A 182 -0.03 2.33 18.03
N LEU A 183 0.96 2.76 18.81
CA LEU A 183 0.91 2.68 20.27
C LEU A 183 0.33 3.97 20.86
N ASP A 184 -0.51 3.83 21.88
CA ASP A 184 -0.88 4.94 22.76
C ASP A 184 0.22 5.25 23.79
N GLU A 185 -0.06 6.21 24.67
CA GLU A 185 0.83 6.64 25.75
C GLU A 185 1.17 5.50 26.73
N ASN A 186 0.29 4.50 26.83
CA ASN A 186 0.46 3.31 27.67
C ASN A 186 1.15 2.15 26.93
N ARG A 187 1.64 2.37 25.70
CA ARG A 187 2.17 1.32 24.82
C ARG A 187 1.17 0.19 24.55
N SER A 188 -0.11 0.52 24.55
CA SER A 188 -1.17 -0.36 24.05
C SER A 188 -1.41 -0.08 22.57
N LEU A 189 -1.66 -1.14 21.79
CA LEU A 189 -2.00 -0.99 20.39
C LEU A 189 -3.37 -0.30 20.27
N VAL A 190 -3.40 0.80 19.52
CA VAL A 190 -4.60 1.57 19.21
C VAL A 190 -4.77 1.68 17.71
N LEU A 191 -5.98 1.35 17.25
CA LEU A 191 -6.38 1.51 15.87
C LEU A 191 -6.40 2.99 15.50
N GLY A 192 -5.75 3.33 14.39
CA GLY A 192 -5.78 4.65 13.79
C GLY A 192 -7.11 4.92 13.12
N ASN A 193 -8.21 4.97 13.88
CA ASN A 193 -9.58 5.08 13.35
C ASN A 193 -9.69 6.24 12.34
N ARG A 194 -9.06 7.39 12.63
CA ARG A 194 -9.02 8.54 11.74
C ARG A 194 -8.37 8.23 10.38
N ASP A 195 -7.28 7.46 10.37
CA ASP A 195 -6.59 7.11 9.13
C ASP A 195 -7.32 6.02 8.35
N PHE A 196 -7.99 5.07 9.03
CA PHE A 196 -8.89 4.14 8.35
C PHE A 196 -10.09 4.85 7.71
N GLU A 197 -10.68 5.80 8.42
CA GLU A 197 -11.83 6.57 7.94
C GLU A 197 -11.44 7.48 6.78
N ARG A 198 -10.31 8.19 6.90
CA ARG A 198 -9.73 8.99 5.81
C ARG A 198 -9.41 8.12 4.60
N LEU A 199 -8.77 6.96 4.79
CA LEU A 199 -8.47 6.01 3.72
C LEU A 199 -9.74 5.60 2.97
N HIS A 200 -10.83 5.30 3.70
CA HIS A 200 -12.10 4.93 3.09
C HIS A 200 -12.73 6.07 2.29
N VAL A 201 -12.84 7.26 2.88
CA VAL A 201 -13.45 8.45 2.25
C VAL A 201 -12.66 8.87 1.01
N GLU A 202 -11.35 8.98 1.10
CA GLU A 202 -10.47 9.32 -0.03
C GLU A 202 -10.60 8.28 -1.16
N THR A 203 -10.72 7.00 -0.80
CA THR A 203 -10.86 5.96 -1.82
C THR A 203 -12.19 6.05 -2.55
N LEU A 204 -13.29 6.26 -1.83
CA LEU A 204 -14.61 6.42 -2.44
C LEU A 204 -14.68 7.65 -3.36
N ASN A 205 -14.13 8.79 -2.92
CA ASN A 205 -14.21 10.05 -3.66
C ASN A 205 -13.52 10.01 -5.03
N LEU A 206 -12.46 9.22 -5.17
CA LEU A 206 -11.69 9.11 -6.40
C LEU A 206 -12.16 7.98 -7.33
N CYS A 207 -13.05 7.10 -6.86
CA CYS A 207 -13.66 6.04 -7.66
C CYS A 207 -14.88 6.49 -8.46
N ASN A 208 -15.37 7.72 -8.23
CA ASN A 208 -16.51 8.33 -8.93
C ASN A 208 -16.09 9.15 -10.15
#